data_AF-A0A381XFA8-F1
#
_entry.id   AF-A0A381XFA8-F1
#
_cell.length_a   1.000
_cell.length_b   1.000
_cell.length_c   1.000
_cell.angle_alpha   90.00
_cell.angle_beta   90.00
_cell.angle_gamma   90.00
#
_symmetry.space_group_name_H-M   'P 1'
#
loop_
_entity.id
_entity.type
_entity.pdbx_description
1 polymer ?
#
loop_
_entity_poly.entity_id
_entity_poly.type
_entity_poly.pdbx_seq_one_letter_code
_entity_poly.pdbx_strand_id
1 'polypeptide(L)'
;VKLFSRLVLYPLCLYVAIWCWGGFRDAYESMQLDRFGVELDEGKEMSAVVGGGKVEESDEDSDPGVVNLTPTNAPQAKVEKTRPAKTESPRNLEGTNRVETSGQKGSAEKNGGMMVYFSGMLGALLVFALLVARDVSHLTGERVGGNYLTKSNKSRKADMYEEAESVWADGAYVDAIDSFREYLKIFPGEYHVHKRIAEIYEKDLGSFRAAALEYEEMLQMDIPSARWGWVAIHLCNLYSGKLDDSDRALALLKRVANECGDTTAGQKARDRLAKIAAA
;
A
#
# COMPACT_ATOMS: atom_id res chain seq x y z
N VAL A 1 -8.89 16.86 -24.34
CA VAL A 1 -10.14 16.52 -23.60
C VAL A 1 -9.91 16.37 -22.09
N LYS A 2 -9.27 15.30 -21.58
CA LYS A 2 -9.19 14.96 -20.12
C LYS A 2 -8.81 16.13 -19.18
N LEU A 3 -7.81 16.95 -19.54
CA LEU A 3 -7.38 18.11 -18.72
C LEU A 3 -8.45 19.20 -18.58
N PHE A 4 -9.12 19.60 -19.67
CA PHE A 4 -10.17 20.62 -19.62
C PHE A 4 -11.37 20.19 -18.78
N SER A 5 -11.73 18.90 -18.82
CA SER A 5 -12.80 18.35 -17.98
C SER A 5 -12.48 18.48 -16.49
N ARG A 6 -11.24 18.20 -16.07
CA ARG A 6 -10.78 18.42 -14.68
C ARG A 6 -10.85 19.89 -14.28
N LEU A 7 -10.34 20.78 -15.15
CA LEU A 7 -10.27 22.23 -14.91
C LEU A 7 -11.65 22.88 -14.71
N VAL A 8 -12.71 22.30 -15.27
CA VAL A 8 -14.10 22.74 -15.05
C VAL A 8 -14.76 22.00 -13.86
N LEU A 9 -14.51 20.70 -13.69
CA LEU A 9 -15.21 19.89 -12.70
C LEU A 9 -14.82 20.23 -11.24
N TYR A 10 -13.53 20.46 -10.96
CA TYR A 10 -13.09 20.82 -9.60
C TYR A 10 -13.68 22.14 -9.07
N PRO A 11 -13.64 23.28 -9.80
CA PRO A 11 -14.30 24.49 -9.34
C PRO A 11 -15.83 24.37 -9.32
N LEU A 12 -16.45 23.55 -10.18
CA LEU A 12 -17.89 23.27 -10.10
C LEU A 12 -18.26 22.57 -8.78
N CYS A 13 -17.52 21.53 -8.38
CA CYS A 13 -17.74 20.83 -7.12
C CYS A 13 -17.52 21.76 -5.89
N LEU A 14 -16.49 22.61 -5.93
CA LEU A 14 -16.25 23.59 -4.86
C LEU A 14 -17.34 24.66 -4.81
N TYR A 15 -17.79 25.18 -5.95
CA TYR A 15 -18.90 26.14 -6.02
C TYR A 15 -20.20 25.57 -5.45
N VAL A 16 -20.55 24.32 -5.81
CA VAL A 16 -21.73 23.63 -5.25
C VAL A 16 -21.58 23.41 -3.74
N ALA A 17 -20.40 23.02 -3.25
CA ALA A 17 -20.16 22.86 -1.82
C ALA A 17 -20.29 24.19 -1.04
N ILE A 18 -19.75 25.29 -1.58
CA ILE A 18 -19.86 26.64 -0.99
C ILE A 18 -21.32 27.13 -1.01
N TRP A 19 -22.05 26.89 -2.09
CA TRP A 19 -23.47 27.26 -2.21
C TRP A 19 -24.36 26.47 -1.25
N CYS A 20 -24.17 25.16 -1.14
CA CYS A 20 -24.85 24.33 -0.15
C CYS A 20 -24.48 24.70 1.29
N TRP A 21 -23.23 25.11 1.55
CA TRP A 21 -22.82 25.63 2.87
C TRP A 21 -23.55 26.94 3.22
N GLY A 22 -23.73 27.86 2.27
CA GLY A 22 -24.56 29.05 2.46
C GLY A 22 -26.00 28.70 2.82
N GLY A 23 -26.69 27.91 1.97
CA GLY A 23 -28.08 27.51 2.22
C GLY A 23 -28.26 26.70 3.52
N PHE A 24 -27.28 25.88 3.91
CA PHE A 24 -27.27 25.21 5.21
C PHE A 24 -27.08 26.18 6.37
N ARG A 25 -26.15 27.14 6.26
CA ARG A 25 -25.87 28.15 7.29
C ARG A 25 -27.10 29.03 7.53
N ASP A 26 -27.72 29.54 6.47
CA ASP A 26 -28.87 30.43 6.56
C ASP A 26 -30.08 29.70 7.18
N ALA A 27 -30.28 28.42 6.83
CA ALA A 27 -31.26 27.54 7.46
C ALA A 27 -30.94 27.23 8.93
N TYR A 28 -29.66 27.16 9.31
CA TYR A 28 -29.23 26.90 10.69
C TYR A 28 -29.35 28.14 11.58
N GLU A 29 -28.93 29.31 11.10
CA GLU A 29 -29.05 30.57 11.83
C GLU A 29 -30.53 30.95 12.02
N SER A 30 -31.38 30.78 11.00
CA SER A 30 -32.83 30.97 11.16
C SER A 30 -33.47 29.97 12.14
N MET A 31 -33.04 28.71 12.17
CA MET A 31 -33.52 27.73 13.17
C MET A 31 -33.06 28.05 14.60
N GLN A 32 -31.91 28.69 14.78
CA GLN A 32 -31.47 29.20 16.09
C GLN A 32 -32.25 30.46 16.49
N LEU A 33 -32.54 31.38 15.57
CA LEU A 33 -33.37 32.55 15.83
C LEU A 33 -34.82 32.16 16.23
N ASP A 34 -35.45 31.23 15.49
CA ASP A 34 -36.74 30.64 15.84
C ASP A 34 -36.73 29.99 17.24
N ARG A 35 -35.58 29.44 17.67
CA ARG A 35 -35.41 28.77 18.96
C ARG A 35 -35.20 29.74 20.14
N PHE A 36 -34.56 30.88 19.90
CA PHE A 36 -34.23 31.87 20.94
C PHE A 36 -35.22 33.04 21.03
N GLY A 37 -36.22 33.12 20.16
CA GLY A 37 -37.49 33.81 20.44
C GLY A 37 -37.39 35.33 20.63
N VAL A 38 -36.70 36.03 19.74
CA VAL A 38 -36.70 37.50 19.71
C VAL A 38 -37.84 38.00 18.82
N GLU A 39 -39.07 37.97 19.36
CA GLU A 39 -40.18 38.75 18.81
C GLU A 39 -40.02 40.23 19.20
N LEU A 40 -39.37 41.00 18.32
CA LEU A 40 -39.47 42.45 18.32
C LEU A 40 -40.75 42.84 17.56
N ASP A 41 -41.86 42.98 18.29
CA ASP A 41 -43.10 43.58 17.76
C ASP A 41 -43.34 44.96 18.39
N GLU A 42 -43.74 45.93 17.57
CA GLU A 42 -43.84 47.34 17.95
C GLU A 42 -45.28 47.75 18.28
N GLY A 43 -45.57 47.84 19.58
CA GLY A 43 -46.42 48.90 20.13
C GLY A 43 -47.94 48.69 20.14
N LYS A 44 -48.49 48.59 21.36
CA LYS A 44 -49.72 49.32 21.72
C LYS A 44 -49.81 49.65 23.21
N GLU A 45 -50.76 50.53 23.53
CA GLU A 45 -50.77 51.35 24.75
C GLU A 45 -51.52 50.72 25.95
N MET A 46 -51.09 51.10 27.17
CA MET A 46 -51.81 51.04 28.47
C MET A 46 -52.22 49.63 28.99
N SER A 47 -52.12 49.33 30.30
CA SER A 47 -52.43 50.21 31.44
C SER A 47 -51.82 49.80 32.80
N ALA A 48 -51.22 50.79 33.50
CA ALA A 48 -51.36 51.13 34.94
C ALA A 48 -50.92 50.18 36.10
N VAL A 49 -50.54 50.85 37.23
CA VAL A 49 -50.33 50.35 38.62
C VAL A 49 -49.09 49.43 38.82
N VAL A 50 -47.93 49.80 39.40
CA VAL A 50 -47.47 50.63 40.56
C VAL A 50 -47.05 49.78 41.79
N GLY A 51 -45.80 49.96 42.24
CA GLY A 51 -45.12 49.29 43.37
C GLY A 51 -44.06 48.26 42.91
N GLY A 52 -42.79 48.24 43.35
CA GLY A 52 -42.06 49.04 44.35
C GLY A 52 -42.07 48.41 45.75
N GLY A 53 -40.95 48.01 46.38
CA GLY A 53 -39.53 48.01 45.97
C GLY A 53 -38.62 47.40 47.08
N LYS A 54 -37.29 47.60 47.00
CA LYS A 54 -36.19 47.05 47.86
C LYS A 54 -35.84 45.54 47.61
N VAL A 55 -34.58 45.01 47.68
CA VAL A 55 -33.27 45.34 48.34
C VAL A 55 -33.27 44.99 49.86
N GLU A 56 -32.26 44.52 50.61
CA GLU A 56 -30.78 44.24 50.59
C GLU A 56 -30.55 42.69 50.76
N GLU A 57 -29.46 41.98 50.41
CA GLU A 57 -27.99 42.03 50.70
C GLU A 57 -27.53 41.47 52.08
N SER A 58 -26.66 40.43 52.09
CA SER A 58 -25.62 40.11 53.12
C SER A 58 -24.85 38.78 52.87
N ASP A 59 -23.53 38.76 53.06
CA ASP A 59 -22.62 37.57 53.02
C ASP A 59 -22.51 36.87 54.41
N GLU A 60 -21.52 36.06 54.87
CA GLU A 60 -20.09 35.71 54.62
C GLU A 60 -19.84 34.31 55.32
N ASP A 61 -18.73 33.54 55.34
CA ASP A 61 -17.34 33.53 54.84
C ASP A 61 -16.74 32.07 54.96
N SER A 62 -15.48 31.84 54.51
CA SER A 62 -14.42 30.99 55.10
C SER A 62 -14.15 29.51 54.69
N ASP A 63 -12.85 29.18 54.71
CA ASP A 63 -12.06 27.96 54.36
C ASP A 63 -10.89 27.89 55.40
N PRO A 64 -9.82 27.02 55.39
CA PRO A 64 -9.56 25.66 54.87
C PRO A 64 -9.15 24.62 55.96
N GLY A 65 -8.88 23.35 55.59
CA GLY A 65 -8.31 22.34 56.53
C GLY A 65 -7.71 21.03 55.95
N VAL A 66 -6.38 20.98 55.84
CA VAL A 66 -5.46 19.82 55.55
C VAL A 66 -5.63 18.65 56.57
N VAL A 67 -5.44 17.34 56.31
CA VAL A 67 -4.17 16.55 56.12
C VAL A 67 -4.37 15.15 55.48
N ASN A 68 -3.29 14.57 54.91
CA ASN A 68 -3.16 13.19 54.38
C ASN A 68 -2.96 12.10 55.47
N LEU A 69 -3.11 10.80 55.10
CA LEU A 69 -2.17 9.70 55.46
C LEU A 69 -2.47 8.35 54.74
N THR A 70 -1.42 7.60 54.38
CA THR A 70 -1.44 6.17 53.98
C THR A 70 -0.21 5.45 54.57
N PRO A 71 -0.27 4.13 54.89
CA PRO A 71 0.58 3.17 54.13
C PRO A 71 0.13 1.68 54.08
N THR A 72 0.37 1.04 52.91
CA THR A 72 1.08 -0.25 52.68
C THR A 72 1.11 -1.39 53.74
N ASN A 73 0.56 -2.59 53.44
CA ASN A 73 1.31 -3.84 53.06
C ASN A 73 0.43 -5.11 52.82
N ALA A 74 1.03 -6.22 52.36
CA ALA A 74 0.42 -7.55 52.03
C ALA A 74 1.18 -8.73 52.75
N PRO A 75 1.15 -10.06 52.40
CA PRO A 75 0.47 -10.84 51.32
C PRO A 75 -0.01 -12.32 51.67
N GLN A 76 -0.38 -13.10 50.63
CA GLN A 76 -0.62 -14.59 50.56
C GLN A 76 -1.98 -15.10 51.11
N ALA A 77 -2.65 -16.20 50.67
CA ALA A 77 -2.49 -17.28 49.66
C ALA A 77 -3.87 -18.03 49.52
N LYS A 78 -4.22 -19.02 48.66
CA LYS A 78 -3.78 -19.65 47.36
C LYS A 78 -4.82 -20.78 47.02
N VAL A 79 -4.94 -21.25 45.75
CA VAL A 79 -5.69 -22.49 45.26
C VAL A 79 -7.25 -22.34 45.17
N GLU A 80 -8.04 -22.85 44.20
CA GLU A 80 -7.89 -23.25 42.77
C GLU A 80 -9.28 -23.62 42.13
N LYS A 81 -9.42 -23.53 40.78
CA LYS A 81 -10.35 -24.24 39.86
C LYS A 81 -11.88 -23.95 39.75
N THR A 82 -12.26 -23.63 38.49
CA THR A 82 -13.40 -24.19 37.69
C THR A 82 -14.77 -23.47 37.61
N ARG A 83 -15.27 -23.38 36.36
CA ARG A 83 -16.58 -22.91 35.83
C ARG A 83 -17.74 -23.88 36.23
N PRO A 84 -19.05 -23.50 36.22
CA PRO A 84 -19.79 -23.20 34.96
C PRO A 84 -21.00 -22.21 35.07
N ALA A 85 -21.43 -21.57 33.96
CA ALA A 85 -22.68 -21.82 33.19
C ALA A 85 -23.96 -21.04 33.61
N LYS A 86 -25.05 -21.20 32.84
CA LYS A 86 -26.12 -20.21 32.56
C LYS A 86 -27.53 -20.80 32.76
N THR A 87 -28.40 -20.10 33.50
CA THR A 87 -29.85 -20.39 33.68
C THR A 87 -30.59 -19.10 34.15
N GLU A 88 -31.81 -18.72 33.73
CA GLU A 88 -32.44 -18.82 32.40
C GLU A 88 -33.43 -17.64 32.16
N SER A 89 -34.75 -17.79 32.38
CA SER A 89 -35.81 -16.79 32.13
C SER A 89 -37.11 -17.15 32.87
N PRO A 90 -38.01 -16.18 33.14
CA PRO A 90 -39.46 -16.40 33.09
C PRO A 90 -40.16 -15.48 32.07
N ARG A 91 -41.47 -15.68 31.87
CA ARG A 91 -42.26 -15.25 30.69
C ARG A 91 -43.40 -14.27 31.03
N ASN A 92 -43.88 -13.61 29.98
CA ASN A 92 -45.26 -13.15 29.70
C ASN A 92 -46.09 -12.48 30.81
N LEU A 93 -46.55 -11.27 30.51
CA LEU A 93 -47.98 -10.93 30.63
C LEU A 93 -48.37 -9.93 29.53
N GLU A 94 -49.54 -10.13 28.95
CA GLU A 94 -50.08 -9.38 27.81
C GLU A 94 -51.37 -8.67 28.26
N GLY A 95 -51.50 -7.37 28.02
CA GLY A 95 -52.54 -6.57 28.68
C GLY A 95 -52.61 -5.12 28.22
N THR A 96 -53.20 -4.93 27.05
CA THR A 96 -53.87 -3.70 26.54
C THR A 96 -53.76 -2.42 27.37
N ASN A 97 -53.24 -1.35 26.76
CA ASN A 97 -54.01 -0.11 26.66
C ASN A 97 -53.71 0.65 25.36
N ARG A 98 -54.77 1.17 24.75
CA ARG A 98 -54.75 1.85 23.44
C ARG A 98 -54.61 3.35 23.66
N VAL A 99 -53.49 3.93 23.24
CA VAL A 99 -53.35 5.37 23.05
C VAL A 99 -53.65 5.71 21.60
N GLU A 100 -54.32 6.84 21.36
CA GLU A 100 -54.93 7.15 20.07
C GLU A 100 -53.91 7.66 19.04
N THR A 101 -54.09 7.28 17.79
CA THR A 101 -53.39 7.90 16.64
C THR A 101 -54.01 9.27 16.34
N SER A 102 -53.77 10.25 17.22
CA SER A 102 -54.04 11.66 16.94
C SER A 102 -52.98 12.19 15.97
N GLY A 103 -53.37 12.40 14.72
CA GLY A 103 -52.46 12.86 13.67
C GLY A 103 -52.11 14.34 13.81
N GLN A 104 -51.11 14.70 14.62
CA GLN A 104 -50.61 16.07 14.69
C GLN A 104 -49.60 16.37 13.56
N LYS A 105 -50.15 16.70 12.40
CA LYS A 105 -49.41 17.17 11.21
C LYS A 105 -48.84 18.58 11.48
N GLY A 106 -47.58 18.66 11.92
CA GLY A 106 -46.90 19.93 12.24
C GLY A 106 -45.39 19.92 11.94
N SER A 107 -44.84 21.12 11.67
CA SER A 107 -43.41 21.45 11.53
C SER A 107 -42.52 20.64 10.56
N ALA A 108 -43.10 19.96 9.56
CA ALA A 108 -42.32 19.29 8.51
C ALA A 108 -41.60 20.24 7.52
N GLU A 109 -42.10 21.47 7.33
CA GLU A 109 -41.73 22.30 6.17
C GLU A 109 -40.40 23.08 6.31
N LYS A 110 -40.06 23.63 7.49
CA LYS A 110 -38.76 24.29 7.71
C LYS A 110 -37.58 23.30 7.76
N ASN A 111 -37.81 22.08 8.24
CA ASN A 111 -36.73 21.11 8.49
C ASN A 111 -36.22 20.39 7.23
N GLY A 112 -37.05 20.27 6.18
CA GLY A 112 -36.67 19.56 4.95
C GLY A 112 -35.50 20.22 4.20
N GLY A 113 -35.47 21.55 4.11
CA GLY A 113 -34.42 22.29 3.39
C GLY A 113 -33.02 22.06 3.97
N MET A 114 -32.88 22.14 5.31
CA MET A 114 -31.60 21.92 5.98
C MET A 114 -31.03 20.52 5.71
N MET A 115 -31.87 19.48 5.71
CA MET A 115 -31.45 18.11 5.42
C MET A 115 -31.01 17.93 3.96
N VAL A 116 -31.64 18.65 3.02
CA VAL A 116 -31.24 18.66 1.60
C VAL A 116 -29.88 19.36 1.41
N TYR A 117 -29.66 20.53 2.02
CA TYR A 117 -28.35 21.20 1.92
C TYR A 117 -27.22 20.39 2.57
N PHE A 118 -27.47 19.78 3.73
CA PHE A 118 -26.47 18.94 4.41
C PHE A 118 -26.12 17.68 3.60
N SER A 119 -27.11 16.98 3.05
CA SER A 119 -26.88 15.80 2.21
C SER A 119 -26.24 16.15 0.87
N GLY A 120 -26.59 17.28 0.25
CA GLY A 120 -25.92 17.82 -0.93
C GLY A 120 -24.45 18.16 -0.68
N MET A 121 -24.15 18.83 0.44
CA MET A 121 -22.77 19.12 0.87
C MET A 121 -21.97 17.83 1.10
N LEU A 122 -22.52 16.87 1.84
CA LEU A 122 -21.84 15.59 2.13
C LEU A 122 -21.59 14.79 0.83
N GLY A 123 -22.56 14.76 -0.08
CA GLY A 123 -22.39 14.14 -1.41
C GLY A 123 -21.30 14.82 -2.24
N ALA A 124 -21.26 16.15 -2.27
CA ALA A 124 -20.23 16.91 -2.97
C ALA A 124 -18.82 16.65 -2.40
N LEU A 125 -18.69 16.60 -1.07
CA LEU A 125 -17.42 16.28 -0.39
C LEU A 125 -16.95 14.85 -0.65
N LEU A 126 -17.85 13.86 -0.65
CA LEU A 126 -17.52 12.48 -0.97
C LEU A 126 -17.09 12.31 -2.44
N VAL A 127 -17.80 12.93 -3.39
CA VAL A 127 -17.41 12.93 -4.81
C VAL A 127 -16.07 13.64 -5.02
N PHE A 128 -15.84 14.78 -4.37
CA PHE A 128 -14.56 15.49 -4.41
C PHE A 128 -13.42 14.62 -3.84
N ALA A 129 -13.62 13.97 -2.69
CA ALA A 129 -12.64 13.07 -2.10
C ALA A 129 -12.29 11.87 -3.00
N LEU A 130 -13.29 11.27 -3.68
CA LEU A 130 -13.07 10.20 -4.65
C LEU A 130 -12.34 10.67 -5.92
N LEU A 131 -12.64 11.88 -6.41
CA LEU A 131 -11.93 12.49 -7.55
C LEU A 131 -10.47 12.83 -7.20
N VAL A 132 -10.23 13.36 -5.99
CA VAL A 132 -8.86 13.59 -5.48
C VAL A 132 -8.13 12.27 -5.31
N ALA A 133 -8.74 11.27 -4.66
CA ALA A 133 -8.12 9.95 -4.48
C ALA A 133 -7.76 9.31 -5.83
N ARG A 134 -8.63 9.38 -6.84
CA ARG A 134 -8.36 8.87 -8.19
C ARG A 134 -7.16 9.54 -8.86
N ASP A 135 -7.11 10.87 -8.85
CA ASP A 135 -6.04 11.59 -9.55
C ASP A 135 -4.73 11.61 -8.76
N VAL A 136 -4.78 11.53 -7.42
CA VAL A 136 -3.63 11.22 -6.56
C VAL A 136 -3.11 9.81 -6.81
N SER A 137 -3.97 8.78 -6.95
CA SER A 137 -3.51 7.44 -7.34
C SER A 137 -2.73 7.44 -8.66
N HIS A 138 -3.16 8.23 -9.65
CA HIS A 138 -2.45 8.38 -10.92
C HIS A 138 -1.14 9.18 -10.84
N LEU A 139 -0.94 10.04 -9.83
CA LEU A 139 0.25 10.89 -9.71
C LEU A 139 1.27 10.37 -8.67
N THR A 140 0.80 9.63 -7.67
CA THR A 140 1.58 9.12 -6.54
C THR A 140 2.03 7.67 -6.75
N GLY A 141 1.32 6.90 -7.58
CA GLY A 141 1.62 5.49 -7.89
C GLY A 141 3.05 5.27 -8.42
N GLU A 142 3.61 6.23 -9.16
CA GLU A 142 4.97 6.13 -9.73
C GLU A 142 6.09 6.53 -8.76
N ARG A 143 5.81 7.17 -7.60
CA ARG A 143 6.87 7.84 -6.80
C ARG A 143 6.88 7.69 -5.29
N VAL A 144 5.84 7.15 -4.64
CA VAL A 144 5.79 7.08 -3.15
C VAL A 144 5.52 5.67 -2.60
N GLY A 145 5.28 4.66 -3.44
CA GLY A 145 5.02 3.28 -2.99
C GLY A 145 6.24 2.51 -2.45
N GLY A 146 7.47 2.95 -2.74
CA GLY A 146 8.66 2.08 -2.64
C GLY A 146 9.34 1.97 -1.26
N ASN A 147 9.15 2.92 -0.33
CA ASN A 147 10.19 3.20 0.68
C ASN A 147 9.81 2.97 2.16
N TYR A 148 8.65 2.38 2.46
CA TYR A 148 8.20 2.13 3.85
C TYR A 148 8.07 0.66 4.25
N LEU A 149 8.29 -0.28 3.32
CA LEU A 149 8.52 -1.68 3.64
C LEU A 149 9.94 -2.05 3.17
N THR A 150 10.87 -2.17 4.12
CA THR A 150 12.25 -2.60 3.86
C THR A 150 12.27 -4.10 3.51
N LYS A 151 11.87 -4.42 2.28
CA LYS A 151 11.90 -5.77 1.72
C LYS A 151 13.29 -6.38 1.97
N SER A 152 13.32 -7.61 2.48
CA SER A 152 14.57 -8.34 2.66
C SER A 152 15.32 -8.46 1.32
N ASN A 153 16.64 -8.51 1.34
CA ASN A 153 17.42 -8.70 0.11
C ASN A 153 17.03 -10.00 -0.64
N LYS A 154 16.48 -11.01 0.05
CA LYS A 154 15.92 -12.21 -0.60
C LYS A 154 14.64 -11.91 -1.39
N SER A 155 13.71 -11.13 -0.82
CA SER A 155 12.51 -10.67 -1.55
C SER A 155 12.92 -9.77 -2.71
N ARG A 156 13.75 -8.74 -2.49
CA ARG A 156 14.17 -7.84 -3.56
C ARG A 156 14.88 -8.56 -4.71
N LYS A 157 15.64 -9.64 -4.44
CA LYS A 157 16.18 -10.53 -5.47
C LYS A 157 15.08 -11.28 -6.24
N ALA A 158 14.11 -11.89 -5.55
CA ALA A 158 13.01 -12.58 -6.20
C ALA A 158 12.21 -11.62 -7.09
N ASP A 159 11.75 -10.49 -6.53
CA ASP A 159 10.95 -9.48 -7.23
C ASP A 159 11.64 -9.01 -8.53
N MET A 160 12.91 -8.60 -8.46
CA MET A 160 13.66 -8.10 -9.63
C MET A 160 13.97 -9.20 -10.66
N TYR A 161 14.10 -10.45 -10.23
CA TYR A 161 14.32 -11.58 -11.14
C TYR A 161 13.01 -11.94 -11.86
N GLU A 162 11.89 -11.99 -11.14
CA GLU A 162 10.55 -12.25 -11.69
C GLU A 162 10.11 -11.13 -12.65
N GLU A 163 10.43 -9.86 -12.35
CA GLU A 163 10.21 -8.72 -13.24
C GLU A 163 11.00 -8.88 -14.57
N ALA A 164 12.30 -9.16 -14.50
CA ALA A 164 13.13 -9.39 -15.68
C ALA A 164 12.71 -10.63 -16.51
N GLU A 165 12.29 -11.71 -15.86
CA GLU A 165 11.70 -12.88 -16.52
C GLU A 165 10.34 -12.56 -17.18
N SER A 166 9.52 -11.66 -16.61
CA SER A 166 8.27 -11.23 -17.26
C SER A 166 8.51 -10.42 -18.53
N VAL A 167 9.49 -9.49 -18.51
CA VAL A 167 9.90 -8.72 -19.70
C VAL A 167 10.46 -9.66 -20.77
N TRP A 168 11.18 -10.73 -20.38
CA TRP A 168 11.61 -11.78 -21.31
C TRP A 168 10.43 -12.58 -21.88
N ALA A 169 9.43 -12.92 -21.07
CA ALA A 169 8.26 -13.68 -21.49
C ALA A 169 7.36 -12.91 -22.48
N ASP A 170 7.31 -11.57 -22.38
CA ASP A 170 6.68 -10.68 -23.36
C ASP A 170 7.48 -10.56 -24.68
N GLY A 171 8.65 -11.19 -24.78
CA GLY A 171 9.53 -11.17 -25.96
C GLY A 171 10.45 -9.96 -26.05
N ALA A 172 10.46 -9.09 -25.04
CA ALA A 172 11.30 -7.89 -24.98
C ALA A 172 12.74 -8.23 -24.52
N TYR A 173 13.42 -9.08 -25.29
CA TYR A 173 14.68 -9.72 -24.91
C TYR A 173 15.82 -8.76 -24.55
N VAL A 174 15.89 -7.59 -25.18
CA VAL A 174 16.91 -6.57 -24.87
C VAL A 174 16.60 -5.87 -23.55
N ASP A 175 15.35 -5.44 -23.36
CA ASP A 175 14.89 -4.79 -22.14
C ASP A 175 15.03 -5.75 -20.93
N ALA A 176 14.73 -7.04 -21.13
CA ALA A 176 14.95 -8.08 -20.12
C ALA A 176 16.43 -8.25 -19.74
N ILE A 177 17.34 -8.20 -20.72
CA ILE A 177 18.79 -8.21 -20.44
C ILE A 177 19.16 -6.98 -19.62
N ASP A 178 18.66 -5.79 -19.95
CA ASP A 178 18.95 -4.57 -19.19
C ASP A 178 18.35 -4.62 -17.77
N SER A 179 17.18 -5.22 -17.56
CA SER A 179 16.65 -5.55 -16.23
C SER A 179 17.58 -6.50 -15.46
N PHE A 180 18.09 -7.55 -16.10
CA PHE A 180 19.09 -8.45 -15.49
C PHE A 180 20.45 -7.75 -15.25
N ARG A 181 20.84 -6.75 -16.03
CA ARG A 181 22.01 -5.89 -15.74
C ARG A 181 21.76 -5.01 -14.52
N GLU A 182 20.58 -4.41 -14.38
CA GLU A 182 20.23 -3.62 -13.20
C GLU A 182 20.20 -4.47 -11.92
N TYR A 183 19.67 -5.70 -12.01
CA TYR A 183 19.81 -6.71 -10.96
C TYR A 183 21.29 -6.90 -10.57
N LEU A 184 22.18 -7.11 -11.54
CA LEU A 184 23.61 -7.38 -11.27
C LEU A 184 24.37 -6.17 -10.70
N LYS A 185 23.95 -4.92 -10.99
CA LYS A 185 24.50 -3.72 -10.32
C LYS A 185 24.21 -3.72 -8.83
N ILE A 186 23.04 -4.21 -8.43
CA ILE A 186 22.59 -4.28 -7.03
C ILE A 186 23.08 -5.55 -6.33
N PHE A 187 23.20 -6.65 -7.07
CA PHE A 187 23.56 -7.98 -6.58
C PHE A 187 24.68 -8.60 -7.45
N PRO A 188 25.92 -8.07 -7.38
CA PRO A 188 27.04 -8.59 -8.14
C PRO A 188 27.40 -10.02 -7.74
N GLY A 189 27.94 -10.79 -8.68
CA GLY A 189 28.37 -12.18 -8.45
C GLY A 189 27.26 -13.22 -8.59
N GLU A 190 26.05 -12.85 -9.03
CA GLU A 190 24.93 -13.78 -9.16
C GLU A 190 24.99 -14.59 -10.47
N TYR A 191 25.74 -15.70 -10.41
CA TYR A 191 25.98 -16.66 -11.50
C TYR A 191 24.72 -17.02 -12.32
N HIS A 192 23.58 -17.16 -11.65
CA HIS A 192 22.34 -17.57 -12.30
C HIS A 192 21.80 -16.51 -13.27
N VAL A 193 22.07 -15.23 -13.00
CA VAL A 193 21.65 -14.10 -13.85
C VAL A 193 22.57 -13.94 -15.05
N HIS A 194 23.90 -14.03 -14.88
CA HIS A 194 24.82 -14.09 -16.03
C HIS A 194 24.47 -15.26 -16.97
N LYS A 195 24.18 -16.44 -16.41
CA LYS A 195 23.71 -17.59 -17.19
C LYS A 195 22.42 -17.29 -17.96
N ARG A 196 21.49 -16.53 -17.38
CA ARG A 196 20.23 -16.15 -18.02
C ARG A 196 20.46 -15.17 -19.17
N ILE A 197 21.27 -14.13 -18.96
CA ILE A 197 21.67 -13.17 -20.01
C ILE A 197 22.36 -13.90 -21.17
N ALA A 198 23.31 -14.79 -20.88
CA ALA A 198 24.02 -15.58 -21.89
C ALA A 198 23.07 -16.45 -22.72
N GLU A 199 22.09 -17.10 -22.08
CA GLU A 199 21.08 -17.91 -22.77
C GLU A 199 20.13 -17.06 -23.64
N ILE A 200 19.78 -15.84 -23.24
CA ILE A 200 18.96 -14.93 -24.07
C ILE A 200 19.75 -14.49 -25.31
N TYR A 201 21.04 -14.14 -25.15
CA TYR A 201 21.91 -13.86 -26.29
C TYR A 201 22.06 -15.06 -27.23
N GLU A 202 22.19 -16.29 -26.71
CA GLU A 202 22.38 -17.49 -27.54
C GLU A 202 21.10 -17.94 -28.26
N LYS A 203 19.98 -18.02 -27.54
CA LYS A 203 18.75 -18.69 -27.99
C LYS A 203 17.77 -17.74 -28.67
N ASP A 204 17.55 -16.58 -28.05
CA ASP A 204 16.46 -15.68 -28.42
C ASP A 204 16.94 -14.60 -29.41
N LEU A 205 18.18 -14.12 -29.23
CA LEU A 205 18.80 -13.10 -30.09
C LEU A 205 19.79 -13.65 -31.12
N GLY A 206 20.24 -14.91 -31.02
CA GLY A 206 21.25 -15.51 -31.90
C GLY A 206 22.63 -14.81 -31.87
N SER A 207 22.87 -13.95 -30.89
CA SER A 207 24.10 -13.17 -30.70
C SER A 207 25.18 -14.00 -30.00
N PHE A 208 25.66 -15.04 -30.69
CA PHE A 208 26.63 -16.00 -30.15
C PHE A 208 27.91 -15.35 -29.60
N ARG A 209 28.30 -14.18 -30.13
CA ARG A 209 29.47 -13.42 -29.65
C ARG A 209 29.21 -12.72 -28.30
N ALA A 210 27.99 -12.26 -28.06
CA ALA A 210 27.60 -11.68 -26.76
C ALA A 210 27.36 -12.76 -25.71
N ALA A 211 26.76 -13.89 -26.11
CA ALA A 211 26.65 -15.08 -25.25
C ALA A 211 28.03 -15.60 -24.80
N ALA A 212 29.01 -15.63 -25.72
CA ALA A 212 30.38 -16.03 -25.40
C ALA A 212 31.03 -15.12 -24.35
N LEU A 213 30.87 -13.79 -24.48
CA LEU A 213 31.41 -12.83 -23.49
C LEU A 213 30.79 -13.04 -22.10
N GLU A 214 29.48 -13.27 -21.98
CA GLU A 214 28.89 -13.59 -20.68
C GLU A 214 29.40 -14.92 -20.11
N TYR A 215 29.62 -15.94 -20.94
CA TYR A 215 30.23 -17.17 -20.48
C TYR A 215 31.71 -16.97 -20.08
N GLU A 216 32.46 -16.06 -20.71
CA GLU A 216 33.82 -15.68 -20.29
C GLU A 216 33.83 -14.95 -18.94
N GLU A 217 32.90 -14.02 -18.70
CA GLU A 217 32.68 -13.43 -17.36
C GLU A 217 32.33 -14.50 -16.32
N MET A 218 31.47 -15.46 -16.66
CA MET A 218 31.14 -16.59 -15.78
C MET A 218 32.33 -17.50 -15.45
N LEU A 219 33.39 -17.52 -16.26
CA LEU A 219 34.63 -18.26 -15.96
C LEU A 219 35.62 -17.47 -15.08
N GLN A 220 35.37 -16.18 -14.84
CA GLN A 220 36.13 -15.33 -13.89
C GLN A 220 35.52 -15.33 -12.48
N MET A 221 34.29 -15.84 -12.32
CA MET A 221 33.58 -15.91 -11.04
C MET A 221 34.17 -16.98 -10.11
N ASP A 222 34.10 -16.76 -8.79
CA ASP A 222 34.29 -17.82 -7.81
C ASP A 222 33.08 -18.77 -7.83
N ILE A 223 33.23 -19.91 -8.52
CA ILE A 223 32.22 -20.95 -8.65
C ILE A 223 32.86 -22.34 -8.54
N PRO A 224 32.14 -23.36 -8.00
CA PRO A 224 32.68 -24.71 -7.86
C PRO A 224 33.18 -25.30 -9.18
N SER A 225 34.29 -26.04 -9.16
CA SER A 225 34.97 -26.63 -10.33
C SER A 225 34.01 -27.36 -11.28
N ALA A 226 33.08 -28.15 -10.75
CA ALA A 226 32.07 -28.86 -11.53
C ALA A 226 31.16 -27.90 -12.33
N ARG A 227 30.79 -26.74 -11.75
CA ARG A 227 29.98 -25.71 -12.43
C ARG A 227 30.82 -24.97 -13.47
N TRP A 228 32.03 -24.56 -13.10
CA TRP A 228 32.99 -23.91 -14.01
C TRP A 228 33.25 -24.76 -15.26
N GLY A 229 33.53 -26.05 -15.06
CA GLY A 229 33.77 -27.00 -16.15
C GLY A 229 32.59 -27.15 -17.11
N TRP A 230 31.33 -27.08 -16.62
CA TRP A 230 30.16 -27.10 -17.49
C TRP A 230 29.98 -25.81 -18.31
N VAL A 231 30.26 -24.64 -17.72
CA VAL A 231 30.29 -23.37 -18.47
C VAL A 231 31.37 -23.40 -19.55
N ALA A 232 32.58 -23.83 -19.20
CA ALA A 232 33.71 -23.89 -20.12
C ALA A 232 33.50 -24.94 -21.23
N ILE A 233 32.86 -26.08 -20.95
CA ILE A 233 32.41 -27.04 -21.97
C ILE A 233 31.36 -26.43 -22.91
N HIS A 234 30.48 -25.56 -22.40
CA HIS A 234 29.46 -24.90 -23.22
C HIS A 234 30.06 -23.82 -24.13
N LEU A 235 30.87 -22.93 -23.57
CA LEU A 235 31.66 -21.93 -24.30
C LEU A 235 32.59 -22.58 -25.34
N CYS A 236 33.20 -23.73 -25.03
CA CYS A 236 33.96 -24.53 -26.00
C CYS A 236 33.12 -24.94 -27.22
N ASN A 237 31.86 -25.37 -27.03
CA ASN A 237 30.96 -25.70 -28.16
C ASN A 237 30.62 -24.45 -28.98
N LEU A 238 30.42 -23.32 -28.30
CA LEU A 238 30.06 -22.05 -28.91
C LEU A 238 31.21 -21.53 -29.79
N TYR A 239 32.45 -21.62 -29.29
CA TYR A 239 33.65 -21.32 -30.05
C TYR A 239 33.81 -22.21 -31.28
N SER A 240 33.84 -23.55 -31.12
CA SER A 240 34.05 -24.47 -32.25
C SER A 240 32.88 -24.63 -33.21
N GLY A 241 31.69 -24.09 -32.87
CA GLY A 241 30.45 -24.38 -33.59
C GLY A 241 29.70 -23.17 -34.14
N LYS A 242 29.80 -21.99 -33.51
CA LYS A 242 29.10 -20.76 -33.93
C LYS A 242 30.01 -19.57 -34.18
N LEU A 243 31.24 -19.61 -33.69
CA LEU A 243 32.23 -18.54 -33.83
C LEU A 243 33.46 -18.95 -34.68
N ASP A 244 33.49 -20.21 -35.14
CA ASP A 244 34.58 -20.84 -35.92
C ASP A 244 35.97 -20.75 -35.28
N ASP A 245 36.03 -20.57 -33.96
CA ASP A 245 37.26 -20.36 -33.20
C ASP A 245 37.74 -21.69 -32.58
N SER A 246 38.17 -22.59 -33.45
CA SER A 246 38.63 -23.93 -33.06
C SER A 246 39.85 -23.90 -32.14
N ASP A 247 40.71 -22.87 -32.23
CA ASP A 247 41.89 -22.71 -31.38
C ASP A 247 41.52 -22.33 -29.94
N ARG A 248 40.66 -21.32 -29.72
CA ARG A 248 40.17 -21.03 -28.36
C ARG A 248 39.31 -22.16 -27.80
N ALA A 249 38.53 -22.84 -28.64
CA ALA A 249 37.79 -24.04 -28.23
C ALA A 249 38.74 -25.13 -27.72
N LEU A 250 39.82 -25.43 -28.45
CA LEU A 250 40.79 -26.46 -28.09
C LEU A 250 41.62 -26.06 -26.85
N ALA A 251 42.01 -24.79 -26.73
CA ALA A 251 42.71 -24.27 -25.55
C ALA A 251 41.84 -24.37 -24.30
N LEU A 252 40.58 -23.94 -24.37
CA LEU A 252 39.62 -24.04 -23.27
C LEU A 252 39.30 -25.50 -22.91
N LEU A 253 39.17 -26.39 -23.89
CA LEU A 253 38.95 -27.81 -23.68
C LEU A 253 40.12 -28.48 -22.92
N LYS A 254 41.36 -28.15 -23.29
CA LYS A 254 42.57 -28.56 -22.54
C LYS A 254 42.54 -28.02 -21.11
N ARG A 255 42.11 -26.77 -20.93
CA ARG A 255 41.97 -26.14 -19.60
C ARG A 255 40.98 -26.90 -18.71
N VAL A 256 39.80 -27.25 -19.22
CA VAL A 256 38.80 -28.06 -18.46
C VAL A 256 39.32 -29.45 -18.10
N ALA A 257 40.04 -30.11 -19.01
CA ALA A 257 40.59 -31.45 -18.75
C ALA A 257 41.60 -31.47 -17.59
N ASN A 258 42.29 -30.35 -17.36
CA ASN A 258 43.29 -30.15 -16.31
C ASN A 258 42.66 -29.61 -15.01
N GLU A 259 41.97 -28.46 -15.08
CA GLU A 259 41.48 -27.72 -13.90
C GLU A 259 40.24 -28.34 -13.25
N CYS A 260 39.50 -29.17 -13.97
CA CYS A 260 38.30 -29.85 -13.46
C CYS A 260 38.46 -31.38 -13.46
N GLY A 261 39.69 -31.85 -13.21
CA GLY A 261 40.11 -33.23 -13.49
C GLY A 261 39.28 -34.33 -12.83
N ASP A 262 38.75 -34.06 -11.64
CA ASP A 262 37.87 -34.90 -10.81
C ASP A 262 36.39 -34.88 -11.25
N THR A 263 36.00 -33.93 -12.09
CA THR A 263 34.60 -33.68 -12.46
C THR A 263 34.15 -34.44 -13.71
N THR A 264 32.83 -34.59 -13.88
CA THR A 264 32.21 -35.10 -15.12
C THR A 264 32.49 -34.22 -16.34
N ALA A 265 32.67 -32.91 -16.16
CA ALA A 265 33.06 -32.00 -17.22
C ALA A 265 34.53 -32.22 -17.65
N GLY A 266 35.44 -32.43 -16.69
CA GLY A 266 36.85 -32.79 -16.95
C GLY A 266 37.01 -34.13 -17.67
N GLN A 267 36.22 -35.14 -17.29
CA GLN A 267 36.19 -36.41 -18.04
C GLN A 267 35.68 -36.19 -19.47
N LYS A 268 34.56 -35.48 -19.65
CA LYS A 268 34.03 -35.14 -20.98
C LYS A 268 35.04 -34.34 -21.83
N ALA A 269 35.87 -33.52 -21.21
CA ALA A 269 36.96 -32.82 -21.89
C ALA A 269 38.06 -33.78 -22.35
N ARG A 270 38.54 -34.68 -21.49
CA ARG A 270 39.51 -35.73 -21.85
C ARG A 270 38.98 -36.64 -22.97
N ASP A 271 37.73 -37.09 -22.89
CA ASP A 271 37.10 -37.95 -23.90
C ASP A 271 37.02 -37.27 -25.28
N ARG A 272 36.87 -35.94 -25.31
CA ARG A 272 36.91 -35.14 -26.55
C ARG A 272 38.34 -34.98 -27.08
N LEU A 273 39.30 -34.66 -26.21
CA LEU A 273 40.71 -34.51 -26.59
C LEU A 273 41.30 -35.82 -27.13
N ALA A 274 40.95 -36.96 -26.52
CA ALA A 274 41.35 -38.29 -27.01
C ALA A 274 40.82 -38.60 -28.42
N LYS A 275 39.60 -38.13 -28.75
CA LYS A 275 39.03 -38.27 -30.10
C LYS A 275 39.70 -37.34 -31.12
N ILE A 276 40.04 -36.12 -30.71
CA ILE A 276 40.77 -35.17 -31.56
C ILE A 276 42.20 -35.67 -31.84
N ALA A 277 42.84 -36.34 -30.89
CA ALA A 277 44.17 -36.93 -31.05
C ALA A 277 44.19 -38.27 -31.81
N ALA A 278 43.04 -38.77 -32.24
CA ALA A 278 42.87 -40.05 -32.95
C ALA A 278 42.16 -39.88 -34.32
N ALA A 279 42.13 -38.65 -34.84
CA ALA A 279 41.55 -38.25 -36.11
C ALA A 279 42.62 -37.67 -37.04
#